data_AF-A0A915AJM4-F1
#
_entry.id   AF-A0A915AJM4-F1
#
_cell.length_a   1.000
_cell.length_b   1.000
_cell.length_c   1.000
_cell.angle_alpha   90.00
_cell.angle_beta   90.00
_cell.angle_gamma   90.00
#
_symmetry.space_group_name_H-M   'P 1'
#
loop_
_entity.id
_entity.type
_entity.pdbx_description
1 polymer ?
#
loop_
_entity_poly.entity_id
_entity_poly.type
_entity_poly.pdbx_seq_one_letter_code
_entity_poly.pdbx_strand_id
1 'polypeptide(L)'
;MIMMAFLLFILLLLFVDAQSLNNDQQSRRRCWSSGNGKPAQWWEQGERVDRGRYWYVCSGGELQPQGCFTSKDERIFIYGTFVQNGYEMQCIIGNDGYLQFKFTACVPGNGSLRYMVGETWEDEQVCTCRLLA
;
A
#
# COMPACT_ATOMS: atom_id res chain seq x y z
N MET A 1 28.39 -35.62 40.23
CA MET A 1 28.32 -35.83 38.76
C MET A 1 26.88 -35.96 38.25
N ILE A 2 25.99 -36.71 38.92
CA ILE A 2 24.58 -36.89 38.51
C ILE A 2 23.77 -35.57 38.53
N MET A 3 24.00 -34.70 39.51
CA MET A 3 23.28 -33.42 39.63
C MET A 3 23.60 -32.42 38.49
N MET A 4 24.83 -32.41 37.96
CA MET A 4 25.18 -31.57 36.82
C MET A 4 24.54 -32.05 35.52
N ALA A 5 24.40 -33.38 35.35
CA ALA A 5 23.72 -33.95 34.20
C ALA A 5 22.22 -33.61 34.18
N PHE A 6 21.57 -33.61 35.35
CA PHE A 6 20.16 -33.17 35.48
C PHE A 6 19.97 -31.68 35.17
N LEU A 7 20.85 -30.81 35.66
CA LEU A 7 20.81 -29.37 35.35
C LEU A 7 21.02 -29.09 33.85
N LEU A 8 21.95 -29.79 33.20
CA LEU A 8 22.16 -29.70 31.75
C LEU A 8 20.95 -30.20 30.96
N PHE A 9 20.30 -31.28 31.41
CA PHE A 9 19.10 -31.81 30.75
C PHE A 9 17.90 -30.86 30.89
N ILE A 10 17.71 -30.24 32.06
CA ILE A 10 16.66 -29.22 32.28
C ILE A 10 16.93 -27.98 31.42
N LEU A 11 18.17 -27.49 31.33
CA LEU A 11 18.50 -26.39 30.42
C LEU A 11 18.20 -26.76 28.96
N LEU A 12 18.59 -27.95 28.52
CA LEU A 12 18.30 -28.44 27.17
C LEU A 12 16.80 -28.48 26.86
N LEU A 13 15.96 -28.92 27.80
CA LEU A 13 14.50 -28.92 27.62
C LEU A 13 13.93 -27.50 27.49
N LEU A 14 14.43 -26.53 28.29
CA LEU A 14 13.98 -25.13 28.21
C LEU A 14 14.34 -24.44 26.87
N PHE A 15 15.40 -24.87 26.18
CA PHE A 15 15.77 -24.30 24.88
C PHE A 15 14.89 -24.78 23.72
N VAL A 16 14.26 -25.96 23.81
CA VAL A 16 13.44 -26.52 22.71
C VAL A 16 12.09 -25.80 22.62
N ASP A 17 11.47 -25.45 23.75
CA ASP A 17 10.15 -24.81 23.77
C ASP A 17 10.16 -23.37 23.20
N ALA A 18 11.29 -22.66 23.33
CA ALA A 18 11.43 -21.30 22.84
C ALA A 18 11.39 -21.19 21.31
N GLN A 19 11.78 -22.24 20.58
CA GLN A 19 11.84 -22.21 19.12
C GLN A 19 10.47 -22.37 18.45
N SER A 20 9.54 -23.12 19.07
CA SER A 20 8.22 -23.38 18.48
C SER A 20 7.29 -22.15 18.53
N LEU A 21 7.31 -21.39 19.62
CA LEU A 21 6.48 -20.17 19.77
C LEU A 21 6.86 -19.07 18.78
N ASN A 22 8.15 -18.97 18.44
CA ASN A 22 8.65 -17.96 17.51
C ASN A 22 8.17 -18.21 16.07
N ASN A 23 8.12 -19.48 15.66
CA ASN A 23 7.74 -19.87 14.29
C ASN A 23 6.25 -19.59 14.00
N ASP A 24 5.36 -19.85 14.97
CA ASP A 24 3.94 -19.52 14.87
C ASP A 24 3.68 -18.01 14.84
N GLN A 25 4.41 -17.24 15.66
CA GLN A 25 4.32 -15.78 15.65
C GLN A 25 4.83 -15.17 14.34
N GLN A 26 5.92 -15.70 13.79
CA GLN A 26 6.44 -15.26 12.49
C GLN A 26 5.46 -15.60 11.37
N SER A 27 4.88 -16.81 11.38
CA SER A 27 3.89 -17.23 10.37
C SER A 27 2.67 -16.30 10.33
N ARG A 28 2.16 -15.85 11.48
CA ARG A 28 1.02 -14.92 11.59
C ARG A 28 1.31 -13.51 11.09
N ARG A 29 2.58 -13.12 10.92
CA ARG A 29 2.97 -11.78 10.45
C ARG A 29 3.19 -11.71 8.95
N ARG A 30 3.24 -12.86 8.26
CA ARG A 30 3.43 -12.95 6.81
C ARG A 30 2.12 -12.80 6.06
N CYS A 31 2.22 -12.29 4.85
CA CYS A 31 1.05 -12.02 4.00
C CYS A 31 1.03 -12.99 2.82
N TRP A 32 -0.11 -13.67 2.60
CA TRP A 32 -0.29 -14.50 1.40
C TRP A 32 -0.87 -13.65 0.27
N SER A 33 -0.09 -13.41 -0.78
CA SER A 33 -0.57 -12.63 -1.93
C SER A 33 0.24 -12.84 -3.20
N SER A 34 -0.38 -12.56 -4.35
CA SER A 34 0.33 -12.35 -5.62
C SER A 34 0.78 -10.90 -5.73
N GLY A 35 1.92 -10.65 -6.37
CA GLY A 35 2.42 -9.29 -6.62
C GLY A 35 3.83 -9.28 -7.17
N ASN A 36 4.31 -8.11 -7.58
CA ASN A 36 5.64 -7.93 -8.20
C ASN A 36 5.87 -8.86 -9.41
N GLY A 37 4.82 -9.15 -10.18
CA GLY A 37 4.87 -10.08 -11.33
C GLY A 37 5.00 -11.57 -10.96
N LYS A 38 4.89 -11.93 -9.68
CA LYS A 38 5.01 -13.31 -9.18
C LYS A 38 3.65 -13.91 -8.80
N PRO A 39 3.48 -15.25 -8.89
CA PRO A 39 2.30 -15.93 -8.37
C PRO A 39 2.16 -15.76 -6.85
N ALA A 40 1.02 -16.18 -6.29
CA ALA A 40 0.77 -16.07 -4.86
C ALA A 40 1.81 -16.83 -4.03
N GLN A 41 2.41 -16.12 -3.07
CA GLN A 41 3.42 -16.62 -2.16
C GLN A 41 3.33 -15.90 -0.82
N TRP A 42 4.08 -16.38 0.17
CA TRP A 42 4.24 -15.70 1.45
C TRP A 42 5.24 -14.55 1.31
N TRP A 43 4.83 -13.37 1.77
CA TRP A 43 5.66 -12.18 1.91
C TRP A 43 5.96 -11.96 3.39
N GLU A 44 7.21 -11.63 3.71
CA GLU A 44 7.66 -11.35 5.06
C GLU A 44 7.22 -9.95 5.53
N GLN A 45 7.19 -9.76 6.85
CA GLN A 45 6.88 -8.48 7.48
C GLN A 45 7.79 -7.37 6.92
N GLY A 46 7.18 -6.29 6.46
CA GLY A 46 7.85 -5.13 5.86
C GLY A 46 8.11 -5.25 4.35
N GLU A 47 7.88 -6.41 3.74
CA GLU A 47 8.07 -6.56 2.30
C GLU A 47 7.04 -5.78 1.50
N ARG A 48 7.52 -5.20 0.38
CA ARG A 48 6.69 -4.44 -0.55
C ARG A 48 6.06 -5.36 -1.59
N VAL A 49 4.78 -5.17 -1.83
CA VAL A 49 4.00 -5.93 -2.81
C VAL A 49 3.29 -4.96 -3.75
N ASP A 50 3.70 -4.95 -5.01
CA ASP A 50 3.12 -4.12 -6.07
C ASP A 50 2.06 -4.93 -6.82
N ARG A 51 0.84 -4.40 -6.93
CA ARG A 51 -0.32 -5.04 -7.57
C ARG A 51 -1.00 -4.05 -8.54
N GLY A 52 -0.65 -4.17 -9.82
CA GLY A 52 -1.18 -3.27 -10.85
C GLY A 52 -0.75 -1.83 -10.57
N ARG A 53 -1.72 -0.92 -10.39
CA ARG A 53 -1.45 0.50 -10.12
C ARG A 53 -1.31 0.85 -8.64
N TYR A 54 -1.17 -0.14 -7.76
CA TYR A 54 -1.15 0.05 -6.31
C TYR A 54 0.03 -0.69 -5.68
N TRP A 55 0.51 -0.19 -4.55
CA TRP A 55 1.55 -0.84 -3.78
C TRP A 55 1.22 -0.89 -2.28
N TYR A 56 1.68 -1.96 -1.66
CA TYR A 56 1.36 -2.35 -0.30
C TYR A 56 2.65 -2.71 0.44
N VAL A 57 2.55 -2.72 1.76
CA VAL A 57 3.57 -3.30 2.65
C VAL A 57 2.91 -4.40 3.46
N CYS A 58 3.53 -5.58 3.49
CA CYS A 58 3.08 -6.65 4.36
C CYS A 58 3.30 -6.26 5.81
N SER A 59 2.24 -6.20 6.60
CA SER A 59 2.34 -5.91 8.03
C SER A 59 1.25 -6.58 8.83
N GLY A 60 1.65 -7.32 9.86
CA GLY A 60 0.71 -7.95 10.79
C GLY A 60 -0.16 -9.04 10.14
N GLY A 61 0.35 -9.70 9.10
CA GLY A 61 -0.39 -10.72 8.35
C GLY A 61 -1.28 -10.16 7.23
N GLU A 62 -1.34 -8.84 7.07
CA GLU A 62 -2.19 -8.18 6.09
C GLU A 62 -1.39 -7.24 5.17
N LEU A 63 -1.86 -7.07 3.93
CA LEU A 63 -1.30 -6.08 3.03
C LEU A 63 -1.83 -4.69 3.38
N GLN A 64 -0.98 -3.89 4.02
CA GLN A 64 -1.32 -2.51 4.36
C GLN A 64 -1.15 -1.62 3.12
N PRO A 65 -2.20 -0.91 2.68
CA PRO A 65 -2.11 -0.03 1.52
C PRO A 65 -1.13 1.11 1.79
N GLN A 66 -0.30 1.44 0.81
CA GLN A 66 0.70 2.50 0.96
C GLN A 66 0.59 3.58 -0.10
N GLY A 67 0.17 3.22 -1.31
CA GLY A 67 -0.10 4.21 -2.34
C GLY A 67 -0.28 3.65 -3.74
N CYS A 68 -0.12 4.53 -4.72
CA CYS A 68 -0.46 4.27 -6.11
C CYS A 68 0.72 4.54 -7.06
N PHE A 69 0.61 4.02 -8.28
CA PHE A 69 1.49 4.36 -9.40
C PHE A 69 0.76 5.28 -10.38
N THR A 70 1.37 6.41 -10.73
CA THR A 70 0.83 7.31 -11.74
C THR A 70 0.84 6.65 -13.13
N SER A 71 0.24 7.30 -14.13
CA SER A 71 0.32 6.84 -15.52
C SER A 71 1.75 6.81 -16.09
N LYS A 72 2.70 7.47 -15.43
CA LYS A 72 4.13 7.45 -15.76
C LYS A 72 4.93 6.45 -14.92
N ASP A 73 4.24 5.57 -14.20
CA ASP A 73 4.83 4.58 -13.28
C ASP A 73 5.59 5.22 -12.09
N GLU A 74 5.28 6.48 -11.78
CA GLU A 74 5.84 7.16 -10.62
C GLU A 74 5.07 6.75 -9.37
N ARG A 75 5.79 6.47 -8.29
CA ARG A 75 5.18 6.10 -7.02
C ARG A 75 4.74 7.31 -6.24
N ILE A 76 3.47 7.30 -5.82
CA ILE A 76 2.91 8.28 -4.90
C ILE A 76 2.34 7.57 -3.67
N PHE A 77 2.38 8.23 -2.53
CA PHE A 77 1.74 7.76 -1.30
C PHE A 77 0.24 8.01 -1.33
N ILE A 78 -0.50 7.38 -0.40
CA ILE A 78 -1.90 7.76 -0.13
C ILE A 78 -1.98 9.26 0.15
N TYR A 79 -3.03 9.89 -0.39
CA TYR A 79 -3.29 11.32 -0.46
C TYR A 79 -2.37 12.12 -1.39
N GLY A 80 -1.34 11.50 -1.97
CA GLY A 80 -0.56 12.08 -3.04
C GLY A 80 -1.42 12.37 -4.28
N THR A 81 -1.09 13.45 -4.98
CA THR A 81 -1.79 13.89 -6.19
C THR A 81 -0.85 13.92 -7.38
N PHE A 82 -1.41 13.80 -8.57
CA PHE A 82 -0.70 14.01 -9.84
C PHE A 82 -1.66 14.56 -10.88
N VAL A 83 -1.11 15.22 -11.90
CA VAL A 83 -1.90 15.75 -13.01
C VAL A 83 -1.74 14.87 -14.24
N GLN A 84 -2.86 14.49 -14.84
CA GLN A 84 -2.90 13.75 -16.09
C GLN A 84 -4.04 14.29 -16.97
N ASN A 85 -3.72 14.58 -18.23
CA ASN A 85 -4.70 15.01 -19.24
C ASN A 85 -5.56 16.20 -18.80
N GLY A 86 -4.99 17.17 -18.08
CA GLY A 86 -5.71 18.35 -17.59
C GLY A 86 -6.58 18.08 -16.35
N TYR A 87 -6.35 16.97 -15.65
CA TYR A 87 -7.10 16.58 -14.46
C TYR A 87 -6.15 16.22 -13.32
N GLU A 88 -6.46 16.69 -12.12
CA GLU A 88 -5.79 16.27 -10.90
C GLU A 88 -6.47 15.01 -10.35
N MET A 89 -5.63 14.01 -10.12
CA MET A 89 -6.02 12.73 -9.56
C MET A 89 -5.33 12.55 -8.21
N GLN A 90 -6.06 12.06 -7.22
CA GLN A 90 -5.55 11.74 -5.89
C GLN A 90 -5.61 10.24 -5.62
N CYS A 91 -4.54 9.68 -5.07
CA CYS A 91 -4.55 8.32 -4.53
C CYS A 91 -5.26 8.31 -3.17
N ILE A 92 -6.36 7.57 -3.02
CA ILE A 92 -7.11 7.51 -1.76
C ILE A 92 -7.44 6.06 -1.37
N ILE A 93 -7.81 5.86 -0.11
CA ILE A 93 -8.50 4.64 0.33
C ILE A 93 -10.01 4.88 0.16
N GLY A 94 -10.66 4.02 -0.62
CA GLY A 94 -12.11 4.03 -0.81
C GLY A 94 -12.87 3.56 0.43
N ASN A 95 -14.19 3.77 0.41
CA ASN A 95 -15.07 3.31 1.50
C ASN A 95 -15.10 1.78 1.62
N ASP A 96 -14.71 1.08 0.56
CA ASP A 96 -14.53 -0.37 0.49
C ASP A 96 -13.17 -0.84 1.07
N GLY A 97 -12.31 0.09 1.50
CA GLY A 97 -10.99 -0.19 2.04
C GLY A 97 -9.90 -0.39 1.00
N TYR A 98 -10.20 -0.26 -0.30
CA TYR A 98 -9.23 -0.45 -1.38
C TYR A 98 -8.64 0.86 -1.88
N LEU A 99 -7.43 0.79 -2.42
CA LEU A 99 -6.80 1.93 -3.07
C LEU A 99 -7.50 2.23 -4.39
N GLN A 100 -7.78 3.50 -4.62
CA GLN A 100 -8.38 4.00 -5.86
C GLN A 100 -7.89 5.41 -6.19
N PHE A 101 -8.10 5.82 -7.43
CA PHE A 101 -7.91 7.20 -7.84
C PHE A 101 -9.21 7.98 -7.74
N LYS A 102 -9.15 9.14 -7.08
CA LYS A 102 -10.24 10.09 -7.01
C LYS A 102 -9.90 11.32 -7.84
N PHE A 103 -10.82 11.72 -8.71
CA PHE A 103 -10.76 13.01 -9.37
C PHE A 103 -10.98 14.14 -8.37
N THR A 104 -10.08 15.14 -8.33
CA THR A 104 -10.17 16.26 -7.37
C THR A 104 -10.39 17.61 -8.04
N ALA A 105 -9.73 17.88 -9.18
CA ALA A 105 -9.79 19.18 -9.84
C ALA A 105 -9.50 19.10 -11.34
N CYS A 106 -10.03 20.07 -12.09
CA CYS A 106 -9.60 20.37 -13.45
C CYS A 106 -8.38 21.29 -13.41
N VAL A 107 -7.43 21.03 -14.29
CA VAL A 107 -6.15 21.74 -14.36
C VAL A 107 -5.92 22.20 -15.82
N PRO A 108 -6.48 23.36 -16.21
CA PRO A 108 -6.34 23.86 -17.58
C PRO A 108 -4.94 24.40 -17.89
N GLY A 109 -4.60 24.43 -19.17
CA GLY A 109 -3.40 25.08 -19.69
C GLY A 109 -2.09 24.55 -19.11
N ASN A 110 -1.30 25.45 -18.50
CA ASN A 110 0.06 25.19 -18.05
C ASN A 110 0.17 24.47 -16.68
N GLY A 111 -0.94 24.05 -16.08
CA GLY A 111 -0.91 23.25 -14.86
C GLY A 111 -0.97 24.02 -13.54
N SER A 112 -1.00 25.36 -13.59
CA SER A 112 -0.89 26.19 -12.37
C SER A 112 -2.19 26.28 -11.58
N LEU A 113 -3.31 26.44 -12.29
CA LEU A 113 -4.62 26.65 -11.68
C LEU A 113 -5.37 25.34 -11.52
N ARG A 114 -6.04 25.18 -10.38
CA ARG A 114 -6.88 24.02 -10.05
C ARG A 114 -8.28 24.53 -9.81
N TYR A 115 -9.23 23.96 -10.55
CA TYR A 115 -10.65 24.24 -10.42
C TYR A 115 -11.35 23.02 -9.85
N MET A 116 -12.01 23.17 -8.72
CA MET A 116 -12.79 22.10 -8.12
C MET A 116 -14.03 21.77 -8.98
N VAL A 117 -14.59 20.59 -8.78
CA VAL A 117 -15.84 20.18 -9.45
C VAL A 117 -16.93 21.23 -9.23
N GLY A 118 -17.55 21.69 -10.32
CA GLY A 118 -18.61 22.71 -10.31
C GLY A 118 -18.10 24.14 -10.48
N GLU A 119 -16.80 24.39 -10.33
CA GLU A 119 -16.24 25.71 -10.60
C GLU A 119 -16.19 25.99 -12.11
N THR A 120 -16.34 27.27 -12.45
CA THR A 120 -16.29 27.79 -13.80
C THR A 120 -15.16 28.79 -13.94
N TRP A 121 -14.52 28.81 -15.11
CA TRP A 121 -13.51 29.81 -15.43
C TRP A 121 -13.65 30.27 -16.87
N GLU A 122 -13.13 31.47 -17.13
CA GLU A 122 -13.07 32.04 -18.47
C GLU A 122 -11.67 31.79 -19.06
N ASP A 123 -11.66 31.24 -20.27
CA ASP A 123 -10.48 31.14 -21.15
C ASP A 123 -10.91 31.63 -22.55
N GLU A 124 -10.49 30.99 -23.65
CA GLU A 124 -11.08 31.23 -24.99
C GLU A 124 -12.61 31.07 -25.01
N GLN A 125 -13.15 30.26 -24.11
CA GLN A 125 -14.57 30.07 -23.85
C GLN A 125 -14.81 29.82 -22.36
N VAL A 126 -16.05 29.98 -21.90
CA VAL A 126 -16.43 29.65 -20.52
C VAL A 126 -16.37 28.14 -20.32
N CYS A 127 -15.48 27.70 -19.44
CA CYS A 127 -15.28 26.30 -19.10
C CYS A 127 -15.90 25.98 -17.74
N THR A 128 -16.30 24.73 -17.53
CA THR A 128 -16.83 24.25 -16.24
C THR A 128 -16.16 22.93 -15.88
N CYS A 129 -15.68 22.80 -14.64
CA CYS A 129 -15.10 21.56 -14.19
C CYS A 129 -16.19 20.54 -13.85
N ARG A 130 -16.15 19.37 -14.49
CA ARG A 130 -17.11 18.28 -14.27
C ARG A 130 -16.38 16.99 -13.92
N LEU A 131 -17.04 16.15 -13.13
CA LEU A 131 -16.57 14.79 -12.84
C LEU A 131 -16.48 13.99 -14.14
N LEU A 132 -15.38 13.25 -14.29
CA LEU A 132 -15.27 12.21 -15.30
C LEU A 132 -16.21 11.06 -14.88
N ALA A 133 -17.27 10.85 -15.65
CA ALA A 133 -18.19 9.73 -15.50
C ALA A 133 -17.71 8.53 -16.32
#